data_AF-A0A913ZHZ6-F1
#
_entry.id   AF-A0A913ZHZ6-F1
#
_cell.length_a   1.000
_cell.length_b   1.000
_cell.length_c   1.000
_cell.angle_alpha   90.00
_cell.angle_beta   90.00
_cell.angle_gamma   90.00
#
_symmetry.space_group_name_H-M   'P 1'
#
loop_
_entity.id
_entity.type
_entity.pdbx_description
1 polymer ?
#
loop_
_entity_poly.entity_id
_entity_poly.type
_entity_poly.pdbx_seq_one_letter_code
_entity_poly.pdbx_strand_id
1 'polypeptide(L)'
;MEDSRQVVQAKSPAWPRALLASWTLLGVFKGRQIDATKPCMLCSPAGSNGDKLDEDAQAQRDKEMDENANLPVRDNITTEESLDSRCPVCLSLLWNADGMVVSDYTDAVPRWVNNRLVGSLSLLFVSLYLVCCVGTLGWYFYEFWGDLRQVTHFVSFLSYGGILLGVAWVCTASNVLQYVRRAPGNSCRWYNVLHADYIARRLRCLTGRKFRLPASMFLTLSILWAVVNVAFQVVSLVQFLNSGNLKPEKMSSNTTCPTVVPQTAEYAVFVFVKTFLGMVIAAIGLPIYAAFWHYVLVMRKGLTAELNLVLVFVKNNEGRVDWCRRRVVEIHREVSLLRRILVRLMPFIVATGVLGLTVHISWNYNVYSDSEHEKCQKNLAKDNLIINIFIFSEKFMVLFLPLLAVGGLNIDHIWQQFTYALSRLKNSDHEEFWDRLMHFTKELDPEHKDIDLTVVLAVVSLYLGRNLTGQQLDYTKSGA
;
A
#
# COMPACT_ATOMS: atom_id res chain seq x y z
N MET A 1 41.70 7.59 -20.97
CA MET A 1 41.14 8.30 -19.80
C MET A 1 40.70 7.24 -18.80
N GLU A 2 41.65 6.76 -17.99
CA GLU A 2 41.36 5.98 -16.79
C GLU A 2 41.01 6.97 -15.69
N ASP A 3 39.74 7.40 -15.67
CA ASP A 3 39.22 8.12 -14.52
C ASP A 3 39.11 7.11 -13.38
N SER A 4 40.03 7.22 -12.43
CA SER A 4 40.02 6.50 -11.17
C SER A 4 38.72 6.83 -10.45
N ARG A 5 37.72 5.95 -10.59
CA ARG A 5 36.45 6.03 -9.88
C ARG A 5 36.73 5.86 -8.38
N GLN A 6 37.02 6.96 -7.69
CA GLN A 6 37.04 6.96 -6.24
C GLN A 6 35.68 6.47 -5.75
N VAL A 7 35.68 5.33 -5.05
CA VAL A 7 34.51 4.80 -4.37
C VAL A 7 34.23 5.74 -3.20
N VAL A 8 33.46 6.78 -3.45
CA VAL A 8 33.01 7.69 -2.39
C VAL A 8 32.07 6.88 -1.50
N GLN A 9 32.50 6.58 -0.28
CA GLN A 9 31.66 6.02 0.78
C GLN A 9 30.60 7.05 1.17
N ALA A 10 29.52 7.13 0.39
CA ALA A 10 28.39 7.99 0.68
C ALA A 10 27.66 7.44 1.90
N LYS A 11 27.71 8.19 3.01
CA LYS A 11 26.99 7.86 4.24
C LYS A 11 25.50 7.72 3.92
N SER A 12 24.89 6.62 4.36
CA SER A 12 23.48 6.38 4.11
C SER A 12 22.65 7.54 4.68
N PRO A 13 21.61 7.96 3.97
CA PRO A 13 20.78 9.03 4.47
C PRO A 13 19.91 8.57 5.63
N ALA A 14 19.88 9.37 6.69
CA ALA A 14 18.92 9.19 7.76
C ALA A 14 17.49 9.43 7.24
N TRP A 15 16.73 8.35 7.07
CA TRP A 15 15.29 8.43 6.79
C TRP A 15 14.53 8.91 8.04
N PRO A 16 13.43 9.67 7.89
CA PRO A 16 12.61 10.08 9.02
C PRO A 16 12.18 8.86 9.83
N ARG A 17 12.35 8.89 11.16
CA ARG A 17 11.97 7.77 12.05
C ARG A 17 10.49 7.40 11.90
N ALA A 18 9.62 8.38 11.65
CA ALA A 18 8.20 8.19 11.40
C ALA A 18 7.92 7.30 10.18
N LEU A 19 8.71 7.43 9.12
CA LEU A 19 8.58 6.60 7.91
C LEU A 19 8.87 5.14 8.23
N LEU A 20 9.96 4.89 8.96
CA LEU A 20 10.37 3.55 9.35
C LEU A 20 9.37 2.90 10.31
N ALA A 21 8.87 3.67 11.28
CA ALA A 21 7.81 3.22 12.18
C ALA A 21 6.54 2.83 11.39
N SER A 22 6.13 3.65 10.41
CA SER A 22 4.96 3.36 9.58
C SER A 22 5.10 2.04 8.80
N TRP A 23 6.31 1.72 8.35
CA TRP A 23 6.57 0.48 7.59
C TRP A 23 6.69 -0.74 8.48
N THR A 24 7.18 -0.58 9.70
CA THR A 24 7.11 -1.66 10.68
C THR A 24 5.69 -2.00 11.07
N LEU A 25 4.73 -1.07 10.99
CA LEU A 25 3.31 -1.40 11.14
C LEU A 25 2.75 -2.23 9.96
N LEU A 26 3.34 -2.14 8.77
CA LEU A 26 2.94 -2.92 7.59
C LEU A 26 3.53 -4.34 7.56
N GLY A 27 4.44 -4.65 8.48
CA GLY A 27 5.17 -5.90 8.51
C GLY A 27 6.28 -5.97 7.47
N VAL A 28 6.90 -4.83 7.15
CA VAL A 28 8.14 -4.86 6.36
C VAL A 28 9.22 -5.59 7.17
N PHE A 29 9.60 -6.77 6.70
CA PHE A 29 10.57 -7.64 7.35
C PHE A 29 11.87 -7.76 6.58
N LYS A 30 12.95 -7.92 7.33
CA LYS A 30 14.23 -8.35 6.81
C LYS A 30 14.43 -9.85 7.03
N GLY A 31 14.62 -10.57 5.93
CA GLY A 31 15.25 -11.90 5.96
C GLY A 31 16.68 -11.82 6.49
N ARG A 32 17.26 -12.95 6.93
CA ARG A 32 18.54 -12.96 7.68
C ARG A 32 19.72 -12.24 7.00
N GLN A 33 19.71 -12.03 5.68
CA GLN A 33 20.71 -11.24 4.95
C GLN A 33 20.05 -10.38 3.87
N ILE A 34 20.42 -9.09 3.82
CA ILE A 34 20.22 -8.27 2.62
C ILE A 34 21.40 -8.62 1.70
N ASP A 35 21.17 -9.45 0.69
CA ASP A 35 22.23 -9.76 -0.26
C ASP A 35 22.36 -8.63 -1.29
N ALA A 36 23.16 -7.62 -0.91
CA ALA A 36 23.67 -6.61 -1.84
C ALA A 36 24.47 -7.20 -3.00
N THR A 37 24.91 -8.44 -2.85
CA THR A 37 25.79 -9.15 -3.77
C THR A 37 25.05 -10.03 -4.77
N LYS A 38 23.71 -10.06 -4.78
CA LYS A 38 22.96 -10.90 -5.72
C LYS A 38 23.39 -10.61 -7.16
N PRO A 39 24.00 -11.58 -7.85
CA PRO A 39 24.46 -11.38 -9.21
C PRO A 39 23.26 -11.15 -10.14
N CYS A 40 23.46 -10.40 -11.22
CA CYS A 40 22.47 -10.31 -12.29
C CYS A 40 22.25 -11.71 -12.89
N MET A 41 21.16 -11.89 -13.63
CA MET A 41 20.78 -13.19 -14.20
C MET A 41 21.85 -13.94 -15.01
N LEU A 42 22.88 -13.25 -15.51
CA LEU A 42 23.97 -13.89 -16.25
C LEU A 42 25.09 -14.39 -15.34
N CYS A 43 25.34 -13.60 -14.30
CA CYS A 43 26.39 -13.88 -13.32
C CYS A 43 25.86 -14.85 -12.27
N SER A 44 24.53 -14.96 -12.15
CA SER A 44 23.90 -16.09 -11.49
C SER A 44 23.96 -17.26 -12.49
N PRO A 45 24.71 -18.33 -12.21
CA PRO A 45 24.76 -19.49 -13.10
C PRO A 45 23.37 -20.13 -13.12
N ALA A 46 22.55 -19.70 -14.09
CA ALA A 46 21.26 -20.30 -14.35
C ALA A 46 21.49 -21.71 -14.91
N GLY A 47 21.67 -22.70 -14.04
CA GLY A 47 21.64 -24.10 -14.45
C GLY A 47 22.53 -25.11 -13.76
N SER A 48 23.42 -24.77 -12.81
CA SER A 48 24.23 -25.81 -12.14
C SER A 48 23.65 -26.18 -10.78
N ASN A 49 22.68 -27.10 -10.74
CA ASN A 49 22.32 -27.90 -9.55
C ASN A 49 22.14 -27.16 -8.20
N GLY A 50 21.80 -25.88 -8.20
CA GLY A 50 21.77 -25.04 -6.98
C GLY A 50 20.83 -25.57 -5.90
N ASP A 51 19.72 -26.20 -6.28
CA ASP A 51 18.81 -26.80 -5.30
C ASP A 51 19.42 -28.04 -4.59
N LYS A 52 20.37 -28.75 -5.22
CA LYS A 52 21.14 -29.84 -4.56
C LYS A 52 22.37 -29.32 -3.81
N LEU A 53 23.05 -28.32 -4.38
CA LEU A 53 24.24 -27.73 -3.78
C LEU A 53 23.91 -26.87 -2.55
N ASP A 54 22.74 -26.23 -2.48
CA ASP A 54 22.31 -25.52 -1.28
C ASP A 54 21.87 -26.50 -0.17
N GLU A 55 21.28 -27.67 -0.47
CA GLU A 55 21.05 -28.71 0.54
C GLU A 55 22.38 -29.29 1.08
N ASP A 56 23.33 -29.58 0.20
CA ASP A 56 24.66 -30.09 0.60
C ASP A 56 25.47 -29.02 1.34
N ALA A 57 25.43 -27.75 0.91
CA ALA A 57 26.12 -26.63 1.57
C ALA A 57 25.45 -26.21 2.89
N GLN A 58 24.13 -26.42 3.05
CA GLN A 58 23.43 -26.23 4.31
C GLN A 58 23.80 -27.35 5.29
N ALA A 59 23.81 -28.61 4.83
CA ALA A 59 24.25 -29.76 5.63
C ALA A 59 25.74 -29.66 6.03
N GLN A 60 26.58 -29.09 5.17
CA GLN A 60 27.99 -28.85 5.44
C GLN A 60 28.20 -27.66 6.39
N ARG A 61 27.39 -26.60 6.29
CA ARG A 61 27.38 -25.49 7.27
C ARG A 61 26.86 -25.90 8.63
N ASP A 62 25.87 -26.78 8.70
CA ASP A 62 25.38 -27.32 9.97
C ASP A 62 26.46 -28.22 10.63
N LYS A 63 27.23 -28.97 9.83
CA LYS A 63 28.44 -29.68 10.33
C LYS A 63 29.56 -28.75 10.77
N GLU A 64 29.84 -27.69 10.01
CA GLU A 64 30.89 -26.71 10.36
C GLU A 64 30.49 -25.83 11.56
N MET A 65 29.20 -25.60 11.81
CA MET A 65 28.73 -24.89 13.01
C MET A 65 29.05 -25.65 14.31
N ASP A 66 29.03 -26.98 14.25
CA ASP A 66 29.37 -27.83 15.39
C ASP A 66 30.90 -27.96 15.57
N GLU A 67 31.70 -27.87 14.50
CA GLU A 67 33.17 -27.93 14.57
C GLU A 67 33.87 -26.57 14.80
N ASN A 68 33.28 -25.44 14.41
CA ASN A 68 33.93 -24.12 14.44
C ASN A 68 33.50 -23.18 15.56
N ALA A 69 32.83 -23.66 16.61
CA ALA A 69 32.42 -22.83 17.76
C ALA A 69 33.59 -22.10 18.49
N ASN A 70 34.86 -22.41 18.17
CA ASN A 70 36.04 -21.83 18.80
C ASN A 70 37.03 -21.11 17.87
N LEU A 71 36.74 -20.96 16.55
CA LEU A 71 37.64 -20.24 15.65
C LEU A 71 37.26 -18.75 15.50
N PRO A 72 38.22 -17.81 15.63
CA PRO A 72 37.94 -16.39 15.43
C PRO A 72 37.45 -16.16 14.00
N VAL A 73 36.25 -15.58 13.90
CA VAL A 73 35.59 -15.22 12.64
C VAL A 73 36.54 -14.34 11.83
N ARG A 74 37.00 -14.86 10.69
CA ARG A 74 37.87 -14.17 9.75
C ARG A 74 37.03 -13.20 8.89
N ASP A 75 36.47 -12.18 9.54
CA ASP A 75 35.84 -11.03 8.88
C ASP A 75 36.97 -10.14 8.36
N ASN A 76 37.35 -10.27 7.08
CA ASN A 76 38.00 -9.22 6.26
C ASN A 76 38.43 -9.79 4.90
N ILE A 77 37.50 -10.40 4.15
CA ILE A 77 37.65 -10.38 2.69
C ILE A 77 37.39 -8.93 2.30
N THR A 78 38.43 -8.21 1.90
CA THR A 78 38.38 -6.81 1.47
C THR A 78 37.39 -6.65 0.33
N THR A 79 36.26 -6.01 0.62
CA THR A 79 35.09 -5.83 -0.28
C THR A 79 35.46 -5.23 -1.64
N GLU A 80 36.59 -4.53 -1.73
CA GLU A 80 37.09 -3.83 -2.92
C GLU A 80 37.53 -4.78 -4.05
N GLU A 81 38.27 -5.86 -3.77
CA GLU A 81 38.69 -6.81 -4.84
C GLU A 81 37.51 -7.54 -5.50
N SER A 82 36.37 -7.63 -4.80
CA SER A 82 35.15 -8.27 -5.31
C SER A 82 34.33 -7.40 -6.27
N LEU A 83 34.63 -6.09 -6.37
CA LEU A 83 33.87 -5.15 -7.20
C LEU A 83 34.41 -5.08 -8.63
N ASP A 84 35.73 -5.17 -8.81
CA ASP A 84 36.39 -5.09 -10.12
C ASP A 84 36.07 -6.28 -11.05
N SER A 85 35.66 -7.41 -10.48
CA SER A 85 35.28 -8.60 -11.24
C SER A 85 33.81 -8.64 -11.67
N ARG A 86 32.97 -7.67 -11.25
CA ARG A 86 31.53 -7.71 -11.53
C ARG A 86 31.19 -7.18 -12.91
N CYS A 87 30.21 -7.81 -13.57
CA CYS A 87 29.73 -7.30 -14.85
C CYS A 87 29.09 -5.89 -14.69
N PRO A 88 29.09 -5.06 -15.74
CA PRO A 88 28.56 -3.69 -15.68
C PRO A 88 27.08 -3.60 -15.29
N VAL A 89 26.29 -4.63 -15.60
CA VAL A 89 24.87 -4.71 -15.20
C VAL A 89 24.76 -4.92 -13.68
N CYS A 90 25.59 -5.77 -13.07
CA CYS A 90 25.62 -5.94 -11.61
C CYS A 90 26.05 -4.65 -10.91
N LEU A 91 27.04 -3.94 -11.47
CA LEU A 91 27.48 -2.65 -10.93
C LEU A 91 26.39 -1.58 -11.04
N SER A 92 25.62 -1.56 -12.14
CA SER A 92 24.51 -0.59 -12.28
C SER A 92 23.31 -0.90 -11.40
N LEU A 93 23.17 -2.13 -10.91
CA LEU A 93 22.23 -2.49 -9.84
C LEU A 93 22.69 -1.99 -8.46
N LEU A 94 23.90 -1.46 -8.33
CA LEU A 94 24.44 -0.84 -7.11
C LEU A 94 24.42 0.70 -7.13
N TRP A 95 23.91 1.30 -8.21
CA TRP A 95 23.87 2.76 -8.37
C TRP A 95 22.88 3.45 -7.43
N ASN A 96 23.33 4.53 -6.79
CA ASN A 96 22.46 5.48 -6.08
C ASN A 96 21.79 6.48 -7.06
N ALA A 97 21.05 7.44 -6.51
CA ALA A 97 20.40 8.49 -7.30
C ALA A 97 21.33 9.29 -8.24
N ASP A 98 22.63 9.34 -7.92
CA ASP A 98 23.65 10.08 -8.65
C ASP A 98 24.44 9.19 -9.63
N GLY A 99 24.08 7.91 -9.77
CA GLY A 99 24.79 6.94 -10.61
C GLY A 99 26.07 6.37 -9.98
N MET A 100 26.33 6.64 -8.70
CA MET A 100 27.51 6.16 -7.98
C MET A 100 27.27 4.77 -7.38
N VAL A 101 28.27 3.89 -7.48
CA VAL A 101 28.21 2.53 -6.91
C VAL A 101 28.29 2.62 -5.38
N VAL A 102 27.31 2.00 -4.71
CA VAL A 102 27.30 1.89 -3.24
C VAL A 102 27.62 0.44 -2.86
N SER A 103 28.65 0.25 -2.03
CA SER A 103 29.14 -1.06 -1.60
C SER A 103 28.16 -1.79 -0.69
N ASP A 104 27.45 -1.06 0.17
CA ASP A 104 26.44 -1.61 1.05
C ASP A 104 25.25 -0.67 1.24
N TYR A 105 24.05 -1.22 1.07
CA TYR A 105 22.79 -0.52 1.32
C TYR A 105 22.10 -1.01 2.61
N THR A 106 22.72 -1.90 3.37
CA THR A 106 22.24 -2.29 4.71
C THR A 106 22.15 -1.08 5.64
N ASP A 107 23.06 -0.11 5.52
CA ASP A 107 23.04 1.12 6.30
C ASP A 107 21.85 2.03 5.97
N ALA A 108 21.21 1.86 4.81
CA ALA A 108 20.01 2.62 4.48
C ALA A 108 18.78 2.15 5.27
N VAL A 109 18.81 0.93 5.81
CA VAL A 109 17.75 0.36 6.64
C VAL A 109 18.21 0.32 8.10
N PRO A 110 17.46 0.89 9.05
CA PRO A 110 17.85 0.87 10.45
C PRO A 110 18.08 -0.55 10.97
N ARG A 111 19.14 -0.74 11.77
CA ARG A 111 19.48 -2.04 12.36
C ARG A 111 18.34 -2.67 13.16
N TRP A 112 17.45 -1.89 13.78
CA TRP A 112 16.33 -2.42 14.56
C TRP A 112 15.25 -3.09 13.70
N VAL A 113 15.15 -2.74 12.41
CA VAL A 113 14.31 -3.48 11.45
C VAL A 113 14.85 -4.91 11.23
N ASN A 114 16.12 -5.16 11.54
CA ASN A 114 16.71 -6.50 11.48
C ASN A 114 16.25 -7.40 12.65
N ASN A 115 15.59 -6.85 13.69
CA ASN A 115 15.19 -7.65 14.83
C ASN A 115 14.01 -8.56 14.46
N ARG A 116 14.24 -9.88 14.47
CA ARG A 116 13.22 -10.92 14.20
C ARG A 116 11.96 -10.78 15.07
N LEU A 117 12.11 -10.23 16.28
CA LEU A 117 11.02 -9.99 17.21
C LEU A 117 10.08 -8.87 16.73
N VAL A 118 10.65 -7.76 16.22
CA VAL A 118 9.87 -6.69 15.57
C VAL A 118 9.10 -7.28 14.39
N GLY A 119 9.74 -8.22 13.70
CA GLY A 119 9.11 -8.92 12.60
C GLY A 119 7.85 -9.68 13.00
N SER A 120 8.02 -10.61 13.94
CA SER A 120 6.92 -11.44 14.43
C SER A 120 5.80 -10.61 15.06
N LEU A 121 6.15 -9.52 15.76
CA LEU A 121 5.18 -8.61 16.37
C LEU A 121 4.30 -7.90 15.35
N SER A 122 4.88 -7.47 14.23
CA SER A 122 4.08 -6.83 13.19
C SER A 122 3.15 -7.80 12.47
N LEU A 123 3.61 -9.04 12.22
CA LEU A 123 2.73 -10.09 11.67
C LEU A 123 1.55 -10.34 12.61
N LEU A 124 1.80 -10.45 13.92
CA LEU A 124 0.76 -10.58 14.94
C LEU A 124 -0.21 -9.40 14.88
N PHE A 125 0.32 -8.18 14.81
CA PHE A 125 -0.46 -6.95 14.78
C PHE A 125 -1.38 -6.85 13.55
N VAL A 126 -0.85 -7.07 12.34
CA VAL A 126 -1.65 -7.02 11.11
C VAL A 126 -2.66 -8.19 11.07
N SER A 127 -2.30 -9.36 11.61
CA SER A 127 -3.22 -10.50 11.71
C SER A 127 -4.37 -10.23 12.69
N LEU A 128 -4.08 -9.64 13.85
CA LEU A 128 -5.09 -9.23 14.82
C LEU A 128 -6.03 -8.19 14.21
N TYR A 129 -5.47 -7.18 13.54
CA TYR A 129 -6.25 -6.18 12.82
C TYR A 129 -7.16 -6.82 11.76
N LEU A 130 -6.65 -7.77 10.97
CA LEU A 130 -7.43 -8.51 9.99
C LEU A 130 -8.61 -9.25 10.64
N VAL A 131 -8.37 -9.94 11.77
CA VAL A 131 -9.42 -10.64 12.53
C VAL A 131 -10.46 -9.66 13.05
N CYS A 132 -10.06 -8.50 13.58
CA CYS A 132 -10.99 -7.46 14.01
C CYS A 132 -11.84 -6.93 12.85
N CYS A 133 -11.25 -6.70 11.68
CA CYS A 133 -12.00 -6.27 10.49
C CYS A 133 -13.01 -7.32 10.03
N VAL A 134 -12.59 -8.59 9.91
CA VAL A 134 -13.48 -9.70 9.52
C VAL A 134 -14.60 -9.89 10.54
N GLY A 135 -14.28 -9.89 11.84
CA GLY A 135 -15.27 -10.02 12.90
C GLY A 135 -16.30 -8.89 12.88
N THR A 136 -15.85 -7.65 12.65
CA THR A 136 -16.75 -6.49 12.58
C THR A 136 -17.62 -6.55 11.33
N LEU A 137 -17.05 -6.89 10.17
CA LEU A 137 -17.83 -7.04 8.94
C LEU A 137 -18.83 -8.19 9.06
N GLY A 138 -18.45 -9.31 9.65
CA GLY A 138 -19.32 -10.45 9.90
C GLY A 138 -20.46 -10.12 10.87
N TRP A 139 -20.18 -9.36 11.93
CA TRP A 139 -21.22 -8.87 12.83
C TRP A 139 -22.18 -7.91 12.12
N TYR A 140 -21.67 -6.91 11.40
CA TYR A 140 -22.54 -6.01 10.62
C TYR A 140 -23.38 -6.77 9.60
N PHE A 141 -22.79 -7.77 8.95
CA PHE A 141 -23.52 -8.65 8.04
C PHE A 141 -24.65 -9.35 8.77
N TYR A 142 -24.37 -10.03 9.89
CA TYR A 142 -25.39 -10.73 10.68
C TYR A 142 -26.55 -9.81 11.11
N GLU A 143 -26.24 -8.59 11.56
CA GLU A 143 -27.25 -7.66 12.10
C GLU A 143 -28.17 -7.08 11.03
N PHE A 144 -27.60 -6.60 9.92
CA PHE A 144 -28.36 -5.87 8.90
C PHE A 144 -28.82 -6.77 7.74
N TRP A 145 -28.52 -8.08 7.80
CA TRP A 145 -28.94 -9.01 6.75
C TRP A 145 -30.47 -9.13 6.71
N GLY A 146 -31.04 -8.84 5.54
CA GLY A 146 -32.49 -8.92 5.31
C GLY A 146 -33.27 -7.65 5.67
N ASP A 147 -32.65 -6.64 6.30
CA ASP A 147 -33.32 -5.35 6.59
C ASP A 147 -33.09 -4.33 5.47
N LEU A 148 -34.09 -4.17 4.61
CA LEU A 148 -34.06 -3.23 3.49
C LEU A 148 -33.95 -1.76 3.95
N ARG A 149 -34.43 -1.42 5.15
CA ARG A 149 -34.34 -0.04 5.68
C ARG A 149 -32.91 0.34 6.04
N GLN A 150 -32.04 -0.64 6.27
CA GLN A 150 -30.67 -0.42 6.71
C GLN A 150 -29.62 -0.81 5.66
N VAL A 151 -30.06 -1.27 4.50
CA VAL A 151 -29.21 -1.63 3.36
C VAL A 151 -28.23 -0.51 2.96
N THR A 152 -28.66 0.75 2.97
CA THR A 152 -27.78 1.87 2.58
C THR A 152 -26.64 2.08 3.58
N HIS A 153 -26.94 2.03 4.88
CA HIS A 153 -25.92 2.06 5.93
C HIS A 153 -24.98 0.84 5.83
N PHE A 154 -25.53 -0.34 5.58
CA PHE A 154 -24.78 -1.56 5.42
C PHE A 154 -23.81 -1.49 4.23
N VAL A 155 -24.27 -1.07 3.05
CA VAL A 155 -23.41 -0.93 1.86
C VAL A 155 -22.35 0.15 2.06
N SER A 156 -22.71 1.28 2.68
CA SER A 156 -21.73 2.33 3.00
C SER A 156 -20.64 1.81 3.96
N PHE A 157 -21.01 1.05 4.98
CA PHE A 157 -20.06 0.43 5.89
C PHE A 157 -19.19 -0.63 5.19
N LEU A 158 -19.80 -1.54 4.43
CA LEU A 158 -19.11 -2.61 3.70
C LEU A 158 -18.11 -2.04 2.70
N SER A 159 -18.45 -0.92 2.05
CA SER A 159 -17.56 -0.27 1.10
C SER A 159 -16.26 0.21 1.75
N TYR A 160 -16.36 0.77 2.94
CA TYR A 160 -15.21 1.27 3.68
C TYR A 160 -14.41 0.14 4.34
N GLY A 161 -15.10 -0.73 5.07
CA GLY A 161 -14.49 -1.86 5.76
C GLY A 161 -13.84 -2.84 4.79
N GLY A 162 -14.44 -3.06 3.61
CA GLY A 162 -13.89 -3.90 2.56
C GLY A 162 -12.57 -3.38 2.00
N ILE A 163 -12.42 -2.07 1.82
CA ILE A 163 -11.16 -1.47 1.34
C ILE A 163 -10.06 -1.60 2.40
N LEU A 164 -10.37 -1.28 3.66
CA LEU A 164 -9.44 -1.45 4.77
C LEU A 164 -9.01 -2.91 4.95
N LEU A 165 -9.95 -3.84 4.84
CA LEU A 165 -9.72 -5.28 4.88
C LEU A 165 -8.81 -5.72 3.73
N GLY A 166 -9.02 -5.21 2.51
CA GLY A 166 -8.21 -5.54 1.34
C GLY A 166 -6.73 -5.21 1.54
N VAL A 167 -6.43 -4.03 2.11
CA VAL A 167 -5.04 -3.66 2.43
C VAL A 167 -4.46 -4.54 3.52
N ALA A 168 -5.21 -4.78 4.61
CA ALA A 168 -4.79 -5.68 5.68
C ALA A 168 -4.46 -7.09 5.15
N TRP A 169 -5.32 -7.59 4.26
CA TRP A 169 -5.16 -8.89 3.62
C TRP A 169 -3.88 -8.96 2.78
N VAL A 170 -3.60 -7.95 1.94
CA VAL A 170 -2.36 -7.91 1.13
C VAL A 170 -1.13 -7.93 2.02
N CYS A 171 -1.11 -7.15 3.11
CA CYS A 171 -0.01 -7.13 4.07
C CYS A 171 0.16 -8.49 4.77
N THR A 172 -0.91 -9.06 5.32
CA THR A 172 -0.87 -10.36 6.01
C THR A 172 -0.46 -11.48 5.06
N ALA A 173 -1.08 -11.56 3.88
CA ALA A 173 -0.78 -12.59 2.89
C ALA A 173 0.69 -12.50 2.43
N SER A 174 1.20 -11.29 2.23
CA SER A 174 2.62 -11.09 1.91
C SER A 174 3.52 -11.62 3.03
N ASN A 175 3.23 -11.27 4.28
CA ASN A 175 4.02 -11.67 5.44
C ASN A 175 3.98 -13.19 5.69
N VAL A 176 2.80 -13.80 5.61
CA VAL A 176 2.63 -15.25 5.75
C VAL A 176 3.37 -15.99 4.64
N LEU A 177 3.24 -15.55 3.38
CA LEU A 177 3.92 -16.19 2.26
C LEU A 177 5.44 -16.05 2.35
N GLN A 178 5.96 -14.91 2.79
CA GLN A 178 7.38 -14.75 3.07
C GLN A 178 7.85 -15.68 4.22
N TYR A 179 7.05 -15.79 5.28
CA TYR A 179 7.38 -16.64 6.43
C TYR A 179 7.40 -18.13 6.07
N VAL A 180 6.41 -18.59 5.29
CA VAL A 180 6.24 -20.00 4.89
C VAL A 180 7.23 -20.37 3.79
N ARG A 181 7.40 -19.52 2.77
CA ARG A 181 8.17 -19.85 1.57
C ARG A 181 9.57 -19.25 1.62
N ARG A 182 10.31 -19.52 2.71
CA ARG A 182 11.67 -19.00 2.99
C ARG A 182 12.72 -19.23 1.90
N ALA A 183 12.40 -19.90 0.79
CA ALA A 183 13.29 -20.13 -0.33
C ALA A 183 13.92 -18.82 -0.82
N PRO A 184 15.21 -18.58 -0.50
CA PRO A 184 15.94 -17.43 -1.01
C PRO A 184 16.07 -17.59 -2.54
N GLY A 185 15.88 -16.49 -3.28
CA GLY A 185 16.21 -16.46 -4.72
C GLY A 185 15.03 -16.30 -5.67
N ASN A 186 13.78 -16.56 -5.26
CA ASN A 186 12.63 -16.42 -6.15
C ASN A 186 12.06 -14.99 -6.15
N SER A 187 12.86 -14.03 -6.62
CA SER A 187 12.60 -12.58 -6.57
C SER A 187 11.34 -12.14 -7.32
N CYS A 188 10.86 -12.92 -8.28
CA CYS A 188 9.76 -12.55 -9.19
C CYS A 188 8.33 -12.76 -8.64
N ARG A 189 8.15 -12.99 -7.34
CA ARG A 189 6.83 -13.18 -6.71
C ARG A 189 6.30 -11.90 -6.08
N TRP A 190 4.99 -11.64 -6.24
CA TRP A 190 4.34 -10.40 -5.81
C TRP A 190 4.52 -10.10 -4.31
N TYR A 191 4.53 -11.13 -3.46
CA TYR A 191 4.70 -10.95 -2.01
C TYR A 191 6.10 -10.47 -1.63
N ASN A 192 7.08 -10.46 -2.54
CA ASN A 192 8.40 -9.89 -2.25
C ASN A 192 8.40 -8.36 -2.29
N VAL A 193 7.30 -7.72 -2.71
CA VAL A 193 7.21 -6.26 -2.76
C VAL A 193 7.43 -5.67 -1.36
N LEU A 194 6.88 -6.26 -0.30
CA LEU A 194 7.09 -5.80 1.09
C LEU A 194 8.42 -6.27 1.72
N HIS A 195 9.29 -6.97 0.97
CA HIS A 195 10.57 -7.44 1.50
C HIS A 195 11.56 -6.29 1.70
N ALA A 196 12.34 -6.33 2.78
CA ALA A 196 13.32 -5.28 3.09
C ALA A 196 14.33 -5.03 1.96
N ASP A 197 14.80 -6.07 1.25
CA ASP A 197 15.72 -5.90 0.12
C ASP A 197 15.12 -5.04 -1.00
N TYR A 198 13.86 -5.33 -1.35
CA TYR A 198 13.15 -4.60 -2.39
C TYR A 198 13.05 -3.12 -2.01
N ILE A 199 12.76 -2.86 -0.73
CA ILE A 199 12.62 -1.51 -0.19
C ILE A 199 13.97 -0.78 -0.13
N ALA A 200 15.02 -1.45 0.36
CA ALA A 200 16.34 -0.87 0.48
C ALA A 200 16.89 -0.44 -0.89
N ARG A 201 16.69 -1.26 -1.93
CA ARG A 201 17.01 -0.92 -3.32
C ARG A 201 16.30 0.36 -3.76
N ARG A 202 15.01 0.49 -3.47
CA ARG A 202 14.23 1.70 -3.83
C ARG A 202 14.64 2.93 -3.05
N LEU A 203 14.86 2.80 -1.76
CA LEU A 203 15.32 3.90 -0.91
C LEU A 203 16.68 4.44 -1.36
N ARG A 204 17.57 3.57 -1.86
CA ARG A 204 18.88 3.98 -2.39
C ARG A 204 18.75 4.94 -3.57
N CYS A 205 17.76 4.77 -4.44
CA CYS A 205 17.51 5.68 -5.56
C CYS A 205 16.84 7.00 -5.12
N LEU A 206 16.43 7.13 -3.86
CA LEU A 206 15.76 8.30 -3.29
C LEU A 206 16.67 9.10 -2.35
N THR A 207 17.99 8.95 -2.48
CA THR A 207 18.99 9.64 -1.65
C THR A 207 19.00 11.17 -1.79
N GLY A 208 18.38 11.74 -2.84
CA GLY A 208 18.35 13.18 -3.08
C GLY A 208 17.27 13.95 -2.29
N ARG A 209 17.58 15.19 -1.87
CA ARG A 209 16.61 16.12 -1.21
C ARG A 209 15.33 16.31 -2.03
N LYS A 210 15.44 16.33 -3.36
CA LYS A 210 14.31 16.55 -4.29
C LYS A 210 13.19 15.50 -4.14
N PHE A 211 13.53 14.25 -3.82
CA PHE A 211 12.54 13.18 -3.73
C PHE A 211 12.03 12.94 -2.31
N ARG A 212 12.80 13.32 -1.27
CA ARG A 212 12.39 13.14 0.13
C ARG A 212 11.26 14.04 0.57
N LEU A 213 11.30 15.31 0.17
CA LEU A 213 10.32 16.31 0.60
C LEU A 213 8.87 15.91 0.23
N PRO A 214 8.55 15.54 -1.03
CA PRO A 214 7.18 15.19 -1.39
C PRO A 214 6.70 13.90 -0.71
N ALA A 215 7.56 12.89 -0.55
CA ALA A 215 7.20 11.66 0.14
C ALA A 215 6.91 11.91 1.64
N SER A 216 7.76 12.71 2.30
CA SER A 216 7.56 13.08 3.70
C SER A 216 6.31 13.94 3.89
N MET A 217 6.05 14.91 3.00
CA MET A 217 4.83 15.73 3.06
C MET A 217 3.58 14.87 2.89
N PHE A 218 3.59 13.94 1.93
CA PHE A 218 2.49 13.00 1.73
C PHE A 218 2.24 12.14 2.97
N LEU A 219 3.30 11.61 3.59
CA LEU A 219 3.17 10.85 4.84
C LEU A 219 2.53 11.70 5.93
N THR A 220 3.06 12.89 6.21
CA THR A 220 2.54 13.78 7.25
C THR A 220 1.08 14.13 7.01
N LEU A 221 0.70 14.49 5.78
CA LEU A 221 -0.69 14.81 5.43
C LEU A 221 -1.61 13.60 5.58
N SER A 222 -1.18 12.42 5.14
CA SER A 222 -1.98 11.19 5.23
C SER A 222 -2.20 10.74 6.68
N ILE A 223 -1.17 10.83 7.53
CA ILE A 223 -1.28 10.52 8.96
C ILE A 223 -2.12 11.57 9.67
N LEU A 224 -1.91 12.86 9.37
CA LEU A 224 -2.71 13.93 9.96
C LEU A 224 -4.20 13.74 9.63
N TRP A 225 -4.53 13.39 8.38
CA TRP A 225 -5.90 13.09 7.97
C TRP A 225 -6.47 11.89 8.73
N ALA A 226 -5.70 10.80 8.87
CA ALA A 226 -6.10 9.65 9.68
C ALA A 226 -6.39 10.05 11.14
N VAL A 227 -5.49 10.81 11.76
CA VAL A 227 -5.63 11.26 13.15
C VAL A 227 -6.86 12.16 13.33
N VAL A 228 -7.13 13.07 12.41
CA VAL A 228 -8.33 13.92 12.45
C VAL A 228 -9.61 13.08 12.39
N ASN A 229 -9.67 12.08 11.49
CA ASN A 229 -10.82 11.18 11.40
C ASN A 229 -10.99 10.33 12.69
N VAL A 230 -9.90 9.86 13.28
CA VAL A 230 -9.92 9.10 14.54
C VAL A 230 -10.38 9.97 15.71
N ALA A 231 -9.83 11.19 15.83
CA ALA A 231 -10.22 12.14 16.87
C ALA A 231 -11.72 12.43 16.80
N PHE A 232 -12.27 12.51 15.59
CA PHE A 232 -13.70 12.69 15.42
C PHE A 232 -14.53 11.49 15.90
N GLN A 233 -14.13 10.26 15.58
CA GLN A 233 -14.79 9.05 16.09
C GLN A 233 -14.79 9.02 17.64
N VAL A 234 -13.70 9.50 18.26
CA VAL A 234 -13.63 9.64 19.72
C VAL A 234 -14.64 10.68 20.21
N VAL A 235 -14.74 11.84 19.56
CA VAL A 235 -15.74 12.87 19.90
C VAL A 235 -17.16 12.31 19.78
N SER A 236 -17.48 11.57 18.71
CA SER A 236 -18.78 10.93 18.53
C SER A 236 -19.10 9.92 19.65
N LEU A 237 -18.11 9.12 20.08
CA LEU A 237 -18.30 8.21 21.22
C LEU A 237 -18.54 8.98 22.52
N VAL A 238 -17.77 10.04 22.77
CA VAL A 238 -17.92 10.88 23.99
C VAL A 238 -19.29 11.55 24.02
N GLN A 239 -19.76 12.07 22.88
CA GLN A 239 -21.10 12.64 22.77
C GLN A 239 -22.17 11.59 23.08
N PHE A 240 -22.06 10.39 22.52
CA PHE A 240 -22.99 9.29 22.81
C PHE A 240 -23.03 8.93 24.30
N LEU A 241 -21.86 8.83 24.95
CA LEU A 241 -21.76 8.56 26.39
C LEU A 241 -22.36 9.68 27.25
N ASN A 242 -22.17 10.93 26.87
CA ASN A 242 -22.73 12.07 27.58
C ASN A 242 -24.26 12.15 27.43
N SER A 243 -24.79 11.81 26.24
CA SER A 243 -26.24 11.76 26.00
C SER A 243 -26.93 10.70 26.86
N GLY A 244 -26.26 9.58 27.16
CA GLY A 244 -26.80 8.54 28.05
C GLY A 244 -26.88 8.93 29.53
N ASN A 245 -26.13 9.95 29.96
CA ASN A 245 -26.11 10.42 31.36
C ASN A 245 -27.12 11.53 31.67
N LEU A 246 -27.75 12.12 30.64
CA LEU A 246 -28.83 13.08 30.85
C LEU A 246 -30.03 12.31 31.43
N LYS A 247 -30.32 12.56 32.72
CA LYS A 247 -31.53 12.05 33.38
C LYS A 247 -32.74 12.34 32.47
N PRO A 248 -33.71 11.42 32.34
CA PRO A 248 -34.94 11.68 31.59
C PRO A 248 -35.65 12.85 32.27
N GLU A 249 -35.36 14.05 31.80
CA GLU A 249 -36.01 15.26 32.24
C GLU A 249 -37.47 15.11 31.82
N LYS A 250 -38.38 15.20 32.80
CA LYS A 250 -39.81 14.89 32.64
C LYS A 250 -40.35 15.63 31.43
N MET A 251 -40.46 14.91 30.31
CA MET A 251 -40.85 15.47 29.03
C MET A 251 -42.31 15.89 29.16
N SER A 252 -42.53 17.21 29.17
CA SER A 252 -43.83 17.85 29.23
C SER A 252 -44.77 17.26 28.17
N SER A 253 -45.93 16.77 28.61
CA SER A 253 -46.83 15.85 27.92
C SER A 253 -47.58 16.39 26.68
N ASN A 254 -47.21 17.55 26.14
CA ASN A 254 -48.08 18.28 25.20
C ASN A 254 -47.55 18.39 23.75
N THR A 255 -46.53 17.61 23.35
CA THR A 255 -46.08 17.59 21.95
C THR A 255 -46.19 16.18 21.38
N THR A 256 -47.32 15.90 20.72
CA THR A 256 -47.60 14.67 19.98
C THR A 256 -46.75 14.61 18.70
N CYS A 257 -45.46 14.30 18.83
CA CYS A 257 -44.68 13.72 17.73
C CYS A 257 -44.71 12.20 17.90
N PRO A 258 -45.34 11.46 16.98
CA PRO A 258 -45.36 10.00 17.06
C PRO A 258 -43.96 9.47 16.76
N THR A 259 -43.62 8.33 17.39
CA THR A 259 -42.46 7.47 17.10
C THR A 259 -41.09 7.84 17.68
N VAL A 260 -41.03 8.18 18.98
CA VAL A 260 -39.80 7.87 19.74
C VAL A 260 -39.85 6.38 20.08
N VAL A 261 -39.19 5.55 19.26
CA VAL A 261 -39.01 4.12 19.56
C VAL A 261 -38.37 4.01 20.94
N PRO A 262 -38.97 3.26 21.89
CA PRO A 262 -38.41 3.14 23.24
C PRO A 262 -37.00 2.54 23.14
N GLN A 263 -35.99 3.31 23.55
CA GLN A 263 -34.62 2.84 23.67
C GLN A 263 -34.57 1.76 24.76
N THR A 264 -34.52 0.50 24.35
CA THR A 264 -34.22 -0.61 25.26
C THR A 264 -32.75 -0.54 25.67
N ALA A 265 -32.43 -1.00 26.88
CA ALA A 265 -31.03 -1.06 27.36
C ALA A 265 -30.14 -1.89 26.42
N GLU A 266 -30.71 -2.93 25.77
CA GLU A 266 -30.04 -3.76 24.78
C GLU A 266 -29.58 -2.96 23.55
N TYR A 267 -30.42 -2.06 23.04
CA TYR A 267 -30.07 -1.20 21.92
C TYR A 267 -28.94 -0.22 22.29
N ALA A 268 -28.95 0.31 23.51
CA ALA A 268 -27.88 1.20 23.99
C ALA A 268 -26.52 0.48 24.08
N VAL A 269 -26.50 -0.75 24.61
CA VAL A 269 -25.30 -1.61 24.65
C VAL A 269 -24.81 -1.91 23.24
N PHE A 270 -25.72 -2.26 22.32
CA PHE A 270 -25.39 -2.52 20.93
C PHE A 270 -24.70 -1.31 20.27
N VAL A 271 -25.30 -0.12 20.36
CA VAL A 271 -24.73 1.11 19.78
C VAL A 271 -23.37 1.44 20.38
N PHE A 272 -23.21 1.24 21.70
CA PHE A 272 -21.93 1.45 22.38
C PHE A 272 -20.84 0.54 21.80
N VAL A 273 -21.07 -0.78 21.76
CA VAL A 273 -20.05 -1.73 21.29
C VAL A 273 -19.74 -1.48 19.81
N LYS A 274 -20.74 -1.22 18.98
CA LYS A 274 -20.58 -0.84 17.57
C LYS A 274 -19.67 0.38 17.41
N THR A 275 -19.92 1.44 18.17
CA THR A 275 -19.16 2.70 18.09
C THR A 275 -17.74 2.51 18.60
N PHE A 276 -17.57 1.77 19.70
CA PHE A 276 -16.26 1.44 20.24
C PHE A 276 -15.41 0.62 19.25
N LEU A 277 -15.99 -0.43 18.68
CA LEU A 277 -15.31 -1.28 17.71
C LEU A 277 -14.95 -0.52 16.43
N GLY A 278 -15.87 0.34 15.94
CA GLY A 278 -15.61 1.25 14.83
C GLY A 278 -14.45 2.20 15.11
N MET A 279 -14.38 2.77 16.31
CA MET A 279 -13.27 3.62 16.73
C MET A 279 -11.94 2.87 16.79
N VAL A 280 -11.91 1.64 17.32
CA VAL A 280 -10.71 0.79 17.35
C VAL A 280 -10.22 0.49 15.92
N ILE A 281 -11.14 0.10 15.02
CA ILE A 281 -10.79 -0.14 13.61
C ILE A 281 -10.29 1.12 12.94
N ALA A 282 -10.92 2.28 13.18
CA ALA A 282 -10.44 3.54 12.61
C ALA A 282 -9.05 3.91 13.15
N ALA A 283 -8.84 3.78 14.46
CA ALA A 283 -7.60 4.12 15.15
C ALA A 283 -6.41 3.28 14.68
N ILE A 284 -6.64 2.01 14.35
CA ILE A 284 -5.60 1.10 13.88
C ILE A 284 -5.52 1.13 12.34
N GLY A 285 -6.67 1.05 11.69
CA GLY A 285 -6.83 0.83 10.27
C GLY A 285 -6.47 2.03 9.41
N LEU A 286 -6.89 3.25 9.79
CA LEU A 286 -6.59 4.44 9.00
C LEU A 286 -5.08 4.74 8.96
N PRO A 287 -4.31 4.63 10.07
CA PRO A 287 -2.85 4.75 10.02
C PRO A 287 -2.17 3.67 9.19
N ILE A 288 -2.60 2.40 9.29
CA ILE A 288 -2.06 1.30 8.46
C ILE A 288 -2.34 1.58 6.98
N TYR A 289 -3.57 2.00 6.66
CA TYR A 289 -3.97 2.36 5.31
C TYR A 289 -3.13 3.50 4.76
N ALA A 290 -2.95 4.58 5.54
CA ALA A 290 -2.11 5.70 5.17
C ALA A 290 -0.65 5.29 4.96
N ALA A 291 -0.09 4.48 5.86
CA ALA A 291 1.25 3.94 5.76
C ALA A 291 1.44 3.10 4.49
N PHE A 292 0.46 2.26 4.14
CA PHE A 292 0.50 1.42 2.94
C PHE A 292 0.55 2.26 1.66
N TRP A 293 -0.30 3.29 1.54
CA TRP A 293 -0.29 4.15 0.35
C TRP A 293 0.94 5.05 0.29
N HIS A 294 1.44 5.51 1.44
CA HIS A 294 2.73 6.17 1.47
C HIS A 294 3.86 5.23 1.00
N TYR A 295 3.85 3.96 1.43
CA TYR A 295 4.77 2.94 0.95
C TYR A 295 4.69 2.78 -0.58
N VAL A 296 3.49 2.66 -1.16
CA VAL A 296 3.28 2.56 -2.62
C VAL A 296 3.84 3.79 -3.33
N LEU A 297 3.64 5.00 -2.78
CA LEU A 297 4.19 6.24 -3.33
C LEU A 297 5.71 6.22 -3.35
N VAL A 298 6.35 5.75 -2.28
CA VAL A 298 7.82 5.63 -2.20
C VAL A 298 8.32 4.61 -3.22
N MET A 299 7.67 3.46 -3.35
CA MET A 299 8.04 2.44 -4.35
C MET A 299 7.93 2.99 -5.77
N ARG A 300 6.84 3.70 -6.08
CA ARG A 300 6.63 4.38 -7.37
C ARG A 300 7.77 5.36 -7.66
N LYS A 301 8.05 6.29 -6.74
CA LYS A 301 9.08 7.32 -6.95
C LYS A 301 10.47 6.69 -7.07
N GLY A 302 10.74 5.63 -6.29
CA GLY A 302 11.98 4.87 -6.39
C GLY A 302 12.15 4.20 -7.75
N LEU A 303 11.09 3.59 -8.29
CA LEU A 303 11.09 3.00 -9.64
C LEU A 303 11.31 4.05 -10.72
N THR A 304 10.65 5.20 -10.65
CA THR A 304 10.87 6.30 -11.61
C THR A 304 12.32 6.79 -11.57
N ALA A 305 12.89 6.95 -10.37
CA ALA A 305 14.29 7.34 -10.22
C ALA A 305 15.25 6.28 -10.81
N GLU A 306 14.99 5.00 -10.57
CA GLU A 306 15.82 3.92 -11.12
C GLU A 306 15.69 3.80 -12.64
N LEU A 307 14.50 3.97 -13.22
CA LEU A 307 14.33 4.00 -14.66
C LEU A 307 15.15 5.11 -15.32
N ASN A 308 15.27 6.28 -14.67
CA ASN A 308 16.17 7.34 -15.15
C ASN A 308 17.65 6.91 -15.10
N LEU A 309 18.06 6.13 -14.09
CA LEU A 309 19.41 5.55 -14.04
C LEU A 309 19.62 4.52 -15.15
N VAL A 310 18.58 3.75 -15.49
CA VAL A 310 18.62 2.81 -16.63
C VAL A 310 18.79 3.58 -17.95
N LEU A 311 18.14 4.72 -18.13
CA LEU A 311 18.35 5.58 -19.30
C LEU A 311 19.81 6.03 -19.43
N VAL A 312 20.43 6.47 -18.32
CA VAL A 312 21.85 6.82 -18.27
C VAL A 312 22.73 5.62 -18.58
N PHE A 313 22.41 4.45 -18.01
CA PHE A 313 23.13 3.21 -18.28
C PHE A 313 23.08 2.84 -19.78
N VAL A 314 21.91 2.91 -20.40
CA VAL A 314 21.74 2.61 -21.83
C VAL A 314 22.56 3.57 -22.67
N LYS A 315 22.50 4.87 -22.37
CA LYS A 315 23.25 5.89 -23.12
C LYS A 315 24.76 5.68 -23.01
N ASN A 316 25.27 5.28 -21.84
CA ASN A 316 26.70 5.03 -21.62
C ASN A 316 27.19 3.70 -22.21
N ASN A 317 26.28 2.82 -22.64
CA ASN A 317 26.60 1.50 -23.19
C ASN A 317 25.98 1.30 -24.58
N GLU A 318 25.89 2.37 -25.37
CA GLU A 318 25.51 2.32 -26.78
C GLU A 318 26.38 1.30 -27.53
N GLY A 319 25.75 0.55 -28.45
CA GLY A 319 26.39 -0.56 -29.17
C GLY A 319 26.39 -1.90 -28.41
N ARG A 320 26.22 -1.92 -27.09
CA ARG A 320 26.16 -3.17 -26.28
C ARG A 320 24.72 -3.56 -25.96
N VAL A 321 23.98 -4.01 -26.99
CA VAL A 321 22.53 -4.32 -26.92
C VAL A 321 22.19 -5.27 -25.77
N ASP A 322 22.97 -6.35 -25.59
CA ASP A 322 22.67 -7.38 -24.59
C ASP A 322 22.71 -6.86 -23.15
N TRP A 323 23.65 -5.97 -22.85
CA TRP A 323 23.77 -5.40 -21.50
C TRP A 323 22.59 -4.49 -21.21
N CYS A 324 22.20 -3.66 -22.18
CA CYS A 324 21.06 -2.78 -22.10
C CYS A 324 19.75 -3.56 -21.93
N ARG A 325 19.50 -4.57 -22.79
CA ARG A 325 18.32 -5.43 -22.71
C ARG A 325 18.19 -6.08 -21.34
N ARG A 326 19.28 -6.62 -20.79
CA ARG A 326 19.24 -7.28 -19.47
C ARG A 326 18.96 -6.30 -18.35
N ARG A 327 19.55 -5.11 -18.37
CA ARG A 327 19.24 -4.07 -17.38
C ARG A 327 17.78 -3.63 -17.46
N VAL A 328 17.24 -3.49 -18.68
CA VAL A 328 15.82 -3.18 -18.94
C VAL A 328 14.90 -4.30 -18.43
N VAL A 329 15.23 -5.58 -18.67
CA VAL A 329 14.46 -6.72 -18.14
C VAL A 329 14.41 -6.71 -16.62
N GLU A 330 15.53 -6.43 -15.96
CA GLU A 330 15.58 -6.45 -14.49
C GLU A 330 14.67 -5.38 -13.89
N ILE A 331 14.73 -4.14 -14.41
CA ILE A 331 13.81 -3.09 -13.93
C ILE A 331 12.36 -3.35 -14.35
N HIS A 332 12.13 -3.95 -15.53
CA HIS A 332 10.79 -4.31 -15.98
C HIS A 332 10.13 -5.33 -15.06
N ARG A 333 10.86 -6.35 -14.59
CA ARG A 333 10.36 -7.33 -13.61
C ARG A 333 9.90 -6.68 -12.33
N GLU A 334 10.64 -5.69 -11.88
CA GLU A 334 10.34 -4.94 -10.69
C GLU A 334 9.11 -4.03 -10.86
N VAL A 335 8.98 -3.35 -12.00
CA VAL A 335 7.75 -2.63 -12.37
C VAL A 335 6.56 -3.59 -12.43
N SER A 336 6.74 -4.75 -13.08
CA SER A 336 5.72 -5.81 -13.21
C SER A 336 5.28 -6.39 -11.87
N LEU A 337 6.16 -6.45 -10.87
CA LEU A 337 5.81 -6.87 -9.51
C LEU A 337 4.83 -5.92 -8.86
N LEU A 338 5.13 -4.62 -8.89
CA LEU A 338 4.24 -3.60 -8.32
C LEU A 338 2.93 -3.49 -9.13
N ARG A 339 3.02 -3.53 -10.47
CA ARG A 339 1.88 -3.55 -11.40
C ARG A 339 0.91 -4.69 -11.06
N ARG A 340 1.38 -5.93 -10.88
CA ARG A 340 0.51 -7.09 -10.59
C ARG A 340 -0.33 -6.94 -9.32
N ILE A 341 0.16 -6.24 -8.31
CA ILE A 341 -0.60 -5.96 -7.08
C ILE A 341 -1.61 -4.84 -7.35
N LEU A 342 -1.15 -3.72 -7.91
CA LEU A 342 -1.96 -2.53 -8.10
C LEU A 342 -3.08 -2.72 -9.13
N VAL A 343 -2.84 -3.48 -10.20
CA VAL A 343 -3.85 -3.78 -11.24
C VAL A 343 -5.08 -4.48 -10.66
N ARG A 344 -4.92 -5.28 -9.60
CA ARG A 344 -6.06 -5.95 -8.93
C ARG A 344 -6.65 -5.09 -7.82
N LEU A 345 -5.80 -4.40 -7.08
CA LEU A 345 -6.18 -3.64 -5.90
C LEU A 345 -6.89 -2.31 -6.27
N MET A 346 -6.43 -1.61 -7.30
CA MET A 346 -6.97 -0.31 -7.68
C MET A 346 -8.41 -0.37 -8.22
N PRO A 347 -8.80 -1.29 -9.12
CA PRO A 347 -10.19 -1.40 -9.57
C PRO A 347 -11.13 -1.69 -8.39
N PHE A 348 -10.73 -2.59 -7.49
CA PHE A 348 -11.50 -2.91 -6.29
C PHE A 348 -11.72 -1.66 -5.41
N ILE A 349 -10.65 -0.90 -5.16
CA ILE A 349 -10.73 0.32 -4.34
C ILE A 349 -11.58 1.40 -4.99
N VAL A 350 -11.39 1.64 -6.29
CA VAL A 350 -12.12 2.68 -7.01
C VAL A 350 -13.60 2.31 -7.09
N ALA A 351 -13.93 1.08 -7.49
CA ALA A 351 -15.31 0.61 -7.56
C ALA A 351 -16.01 0.68 -6.20
N THR A 352 -15.35 0.20 -5.16
CA THR A 352 -15.90 0.15 -3.80
C THR A 352 -15.99 1.56 -3.20
N GLY A 353 -14.98 2.40 -3.41
CA GLY A 353 -14.96 3.77 -2.91
C GLY A 353 -16.00 4.66 -3.58
N VAL A 354 -16.18 4.51 -4.91
CA VAL A 354 -17.27 5.17 -5.65
C VAL A 354 -18.62 4.70 -5.14
N LEU A 355 -18.84 3.38 -4.97
CA LEU A 355 -20.08 2.84 -4.40
C LEU A 355 -20.38 3.47 -3.04
N GLY A 356 -19.39 3.48 -2.14
CA GLY A 356 -19.52 4.05 -0.79
C GLY A 356 -19.87 5.53 -0.80
N LEU A 357 -19.21 6.30 -1.67
CA LEU A 357 -19.47 7.73 -1.85
C LEU A 357 -20.86 7.99 -2.43
N THR A 358 -21.26 7.25 -3.45
CA THR A 358 -22.59 7.36 -4.08
C THR A 358 -23.69 7.04 -3.07
N VAL A 359 -23.59 5.92 -2.36
CA VAL A 359 -24.58 5.54 -1.34
C VAL A 359 -24.68 6.60 -0.25
N HIS A 360 -23.54 7.15 0.21
CA HIS A 360 -23.54 8.19 1.23
C HIS A 360 -24.16 9.51 0.73
N ILE A 361 -23.84 9.93 -0.49
CA ILE A 361 -24.44 11.13 -1.11
C ILE A 361 -25.94 10.94 -1.29
N SER A 362 -26.37 9.82 -1.88
CA SER A 362 -27.79 9.52 -2.09
C SER A 362 -28.55 9.46 -0.77
N TRP A 363 -27.97 8.86 0.27
CA TRP A 363 -28.56 8.84 1.61
C TRP A 363 -28.74 10.26 2.17
N ASN A 364 -27.71 11.12 2.08
CA ASN A 364 -27.83 12.51 2.49
C ASN A 364 -28.94 13.24 1.71
N TYR A 365 -28.99 13.09 0.39
CA TYR A 365 -30.07 13.69 -0.41
C TYR A 365 -31.44 13.22 0.04
N ASN A 366 -31.64 11.92 0.24
CA ASN A 366 -32.91 11.38 0.70
C ASN A 366 -33.30 11.95 2.07
N VAL A 367 -32.37 11.97 3.04
CA VAL A 367 -32.60 12.49 4.39
C VAL A 367 -32.92 13.99 4.38
N TYR A 368 -32.25 14.79 3.53
CA TYR A 368 -32.46 16.25 3.50
C TYR A 368 -33.57 16.71 2.53
N SER A 369 -34.02 15.87 1.61
CA SER A 369 -35.07 16.21 0.63
C SER A 369 -36.51 16.01 1.13
N ASP A 370 -36.70 15.28 2.22
CA ASP A 370 -38.04 14.96 2.74
C ASP A 370 -38.62 16.19 3.46
N SER A 371 -39.41 16.98 2.73
CA SER A 371 -39.88 18.31 3.14
C SER A 371 -40.96 18.32 4.23
N GLU A 372 -41.60 17.18 4.51
CA GLU A 372 -42.75 17.14 5.43
C GLU A 372 -42.38 17.17 6.93
N HIS A 373 -41.10 17.05 7.29
CA HIS A 373 -40.62 17.10 8.69
C HIS A 373 -39.72 18.31 9.01
N GLU A 374 -39.81 19.35 8.17
CA GLU A 374 -38.88 20.48 8.05
C GLU A 374 -38.49 21.20 9.36
N LYS A 375 -39.35 21.23 10.39
CA LYS A 375 -39.08 21.99 11.63
C LYS A 375 -38.33 21.18 12.69
N CYS A 376 -38.73 19.93 12.95
CA CYS A 376 -38.04 19.08 13.93
C CYS A 376 -36.70 18.61 13.37
N GLN A 377 -36.66 18.35 12.06
CA GLN A 377 -35.48 17.85 11.36
C GLN A 377 -34.39 18.91 11.17
N LYS A 378 -34.71 20.22 11.17
CA LYS A 378 -33.70 21.30 11.00
C LYS A 378 -32.65 21.35 12.11
N ASN A 379 -33.00 21.03 13.36
CA ASN A 379 -32.03 21.00 14.46
C ASN A 379 -31.19 19.72 14.38
N LEU A 380 -31.84 18.57 14.16
CA LEU A 380 -31.15 17.28 13.95
C LEU A 380 -30.21 17.31 12.74
N ALA A 381 -30.61 18.02 11.67
CA ALA A 381 -29.83 18.22 10.45
C ALA A 381 -28.53 18.97 10.69
N LYS A 382 -28.54 19.99 11.57
CA LYS A 382 -27.34 20.75 11.94
C LYS A 382 -26.38 19.91 12.76
N ASP A 383 -26.90 19.13 13.71
CA ASP A 383 -26.09 18.25 14.55
C ASP A 383 -25.46 17.11 13.71
N ASN A 384 -26.20 16.60 12.72
CA ASN A 384 -25.73 15.56 11.80
C ASN A 384 -24.80 16.08 10.69
N LEU A 385 -24.81 17.38 10.38
CA LEU A 385 -23.97 17.96 9.31
C LEU A 385 -22.48 17.68 9.57
N ILE A 386 -22.04 17.88 10.81
CA ILE A 386 -20.65 17.66 11.20
C ILE A 386 -20.27 16.19 10.98
N ILE A 387 -21.09 15.26 11.50
CA ILE A 387 -20.89 13.82 11.33
C ILE A 387 -20.81 13.44 9.84
N ASN A 388 -21.69 14.00 9.01
CA ASN A 388 -21.70 13.76 7.57
C ASN A 388 -20.43 14.25 6.87
N ILE A 389 -19.92 15.44 7.23
CA ILE A 389 -18.65 15.95 6.70
C ILE A 389 -17.50 14.99 7.03
N PHE A 390 -17.48 14.42 8.24
CA PHE A 390 -16.42 13.50 8.64
C PHE A 390 -16.52 12.12 7.97
N ILE A 391 -17.73 11.56 7.87
CA ILE A 391 -17.96 10.31 7.10
C ILE A 391 -17.52 10.54 5.65
N PHE A 392 -17.89 11.68 5.07
CA PHE A 392 -17.47 12.04 3.72
C PHE A 392 -15.94 12.18 3.60
N SER A 393 -15.30 12.89 4.54
CA SER A 393 -13.83 13.02 4.64
C SER A 393 -13.13 11.67 4.69
N GLU A 394 -13.64 10.72 5.46
CA GLU A 394 -13.08 9.37 5.56
C GLU A 394 -13.19 8.61 4.24
N LYS A 395 -14.37 8.61 3.59
CA LYS A 395 -14.57 7.96 2.29
C LYS A 395 -13.72 8.60 1.21
N PHE A 396 -13.57 9.93 1.25
CA PHE A 396 -12.71 10.67 0.36
C PHE A 396 -11.24 10.32 0.57
N MET A 397 -10.76 10.25 1.81
CA MET A 397 -9.40 9.80 2.12
C MET A 397 -9.14 8.40 1.54
N VAL A 398 -10.08 7.47 1.76
CA VAL A 398 -9.97 6.09 1.29
C VAL A 398 -9.91 6.01 -0.23
N LEU A 399 -10.66 6.84 -0.96
CA LEU A 399 -10.65 6.85 -2.43
C LEU A 399 -9.44 7.59 -3.04
N PHE A 400 -9.11 8.77 -2.52
CA PHE A 400 -8.14 9.68 -3.15
C PHE A 400 -6.69 9.39 -2.79
N LEU A 401 -6.43 8.92 -1.57
CA LEU A 401 -5.07 8.61 -1.13
C LEU A 401 -4.38 7.55 -2.05
N PRO A 402 -5.06 6.44 -2.44
CA PRO A 402 -4.56 5.51 -3.44
C PRO A 402 -4.27 6.14 -4.79
N LEU A 403 -5.20 6.96 -5.30
CA LEU A 403 -5.07 7.60 -6.62
C LEU A 403 -3.84 8.52 -6.66
N LEU A 404 -3.58 9.28 -5.59
CA LEU A 404 -2.40 10.14 -5.47
C LEU A 404 -1.11 9.33 -5.31
N ALA A 405 -1.15 8.27 -4.51
CA ALA A 405 -0.02 7.38 -4.26
C ALA A 405 0.45 6.65 -5.53
N VAL A 406 -0.50 6.13 -6.32
CA VAL A 406 -0.24 5.48 -7.61
C VAL A 406 0.03 6.51 -8.70
N GLY A 407 -0.65 7.66 -8.70
CA GLY A 407 -0.55 8.69 -9.75
C GLY A 407 -1.57 8.53 -10.86
N GLY A 408 -2.73 7.96 -10.54
CA GLY A 408 -3.76 7.59 -11.49
C GLY A 408 -4.43 6.27 -11.11
N LEU A 409 -5.12 5.67 -12.07
CA LEU A 409 -5.79 4.38 -11.91
C LEU A 409 -4.81 3.19 -12.04
N ASN A 410 -3.78 3.34 -12.86
CA ASN A 410 -2.76 2.34 -13.11
C ASN A 410 -1.34 2.92 -12.99
N ILE A 411 -0.36 2.02 -12.84
CA ILE A 411 1.06 2.39 -12.77
C ILE A 411 1.74 2.41 -14.14
N ASP A 412 1.00 2.12 -15.21
CA ASP A 412 1.55 1.92 -16.56
C ASP A 412 2.19 3.18 -17.13
N HIS A 413 1.72 4.35 -16.69
CA HIS A 413 2.30 5.63 -17.04
C HIS A 413 3.81 5.72 -16.75
N ILE A 414 4.33 4.99 -15.75
CA ILE A 414 5.77 4.99 -15.45
C ILE A 414 6.56 4.32 -16.58
N TRP A 415 6.07 3.16 -17.06
CA TRP A 415 6.72 2.43 -18.14
C TRP A 415 6.59 3.15 -19.48
N GLN A 416 5.44 3.76 -19.72
CA GLN A 416 5.21 4.62 -20.89
C GLN A 416 6.15 5.82 -20.90
N GLN A 417 6.30 6.51 -19.76
CA GLN A 417 7.25 7.62 -19.61
C GLN A 417 8.69 7.18 -19.85
N PHE A 418 9.08 6.00 -19.33
CA PHE A 418 10.39 5.43 -19.60
C PHE A 418 10.60 5.14 -21.08
N THR A 419 9.65 4.46 -21.73
CA THR A 419 9.73 4.12 -23.16
C THR A 419 9.79 5.37 -24.04
N TYR A 420 9.01 6.40 -23.69
CA TYR A 420 9.08 7.69 -24.36
C TYR A 420 10.45 8.36 -24.15
N ALA A 421 10.96 8.41 -22.92
CA ALA A 421 12.28 8.98 -22.65
C ALA A 421 13.41 8.20 -23.35
N LEU A 422 13.30 6.87 -23.42
CA LEU A 422 14.24 6.00 -24.13
C LEU A 422 14.24 6.32 -25.63
N SER A 423 13.07 6.51 -26.25
CA SER A 423 12.95 6.88 -27.67
C SER A 423 13.63 8.21 -28.01
N ARG A 424 13.63 9.16 -27.06
CA ARG A 424 14.29 10.46 -27.22
C ARG A 424 15.82 10.41 -27.14
N LEU A 425 16.39 9.30 -26.66
CA LEU A 425 17.85 9.13 -26.59
C LEU A 425 18.46 8.57 -27.89
N LYS A 426 17.62 8.19 -28.87
CA LYS A 426 18.06 7.61 -30.15
C LYS A 426 19.09 8.52 -30.82
N ASN A 427 20.25 7.93 -31.14
CA ASN A 427 21.33 8.56 -31.89
C ASN A 427 21.41 7.92 -33.29
N SER A 428 21.67 8.72 -34.33
CA SER A 428 21.83 8.27 -35.71
C SER A 428 23.03 7.33 -35.88
N ASP A 429 24.10 7.54 -35.12
CA ASP A 429 25.34 6.76 -35.25
C ASP A 429 25.16 5.28 -34.84
N HIS A 430 24.11 4.98 -34.08
CA HIS A 430 23.82 3.66 -33.54
C HIS A 430 22.36 3.26 -33.78
N GLU A 431 21.81 3.59 -34.96
CA GLU A 431 20.41 3.37 -35.28
C GLU A 431 19.95 1.91 -35.09
N GLU A 432 20.71 0.94 -35.60
CA GLU A 432 20.39 -0.50 -35.47
C GLU A 432 20.32 -0.96 -33.99
N PHE A 433 21.20 -0.44 -33.13
CA PHE A 433 21.17 -0.70 -31.69
C PHE A 433 19.87 -0.17 -31.07
N TRP A 434 19.50 1.07 -31.40
CA TRP A 434 18.33 1.74 -30.84
C TRP A 434 17.03 1.08 -31.29
N ASP A 435 16.91 0.70 -32.57
CA ASP A 435 15.73 0.03 -33.09
C ASP A 435 15.54 -1.35 -32.44
N ARG A 436 16.63 -2.13 -32.29
CA ARG A 436 16.60 -3.43 -31.60
C ARG A 436 16.25 -3.33 -30.12
N LEU A 437 16.68 -2.27 -29.44
CA LEU A 437 16.37 -2.04 -28.03
C LEU A 437 14.94 -1.53 -27.84
N MET A 438 14.47 -0.63 -28.70
CA MET A 438 13.11 -0.11 -28.67
C MET A 438 12.08 -1.19 -29.01
N HIS A 439 12.34 -2.02 -30.01
CA HIS A 439 11.51 -3.18 -30.33
C HIS A 439 11.38 -4.10 -29.11
N PHE A 440 12.52 -4.47 -28.52
CA PHE A 440 12.55 -5.31 -27.33
C PHE A 440 11.81 -4.69 -26.13
N THR A 441 11.95 -3.38 -25.92
CA THR A 441 11.28 -2.68 -24.81
C THR A 441 9.76 -2.63 -25.01
N LYS A 442 9.30 -2.53 -26.26
CA LYS A 442 7.87 -2.60 -26.61
C LYS A 442 7.32 -4.02 -26.43
N GLU A 443 8.06 -5.05 -26.83
CA GLU A 443 7.67 -6.45 -26.59
C GLU A 443 7.52 -6.79 -25.10
N LEU A 444 8.27 -6.11 -24.24
CA LEU A 444 8.16 -6.28 -22.79
C LEU A 444 6.91 -5.66 -22.19
N ASP A 445 6.21 -4.74 -22.87
CA ASP A 445 4.95 -4.17 -22.38
C ASP A 445 3.77 -4.96 -22.95
N PRO A 446 3.28 -6.01 -22.25
CA PRO A 446 2.04 -6.65 -22.66
C PRO A 446 0.93 -5.60 -22.62
N GLU A 447 0.25 -5.37 -23.74
CA GLU A 447 -0.94 -4.52 -23.80
C GLU A 447 -1.97 -5.04 -22.77
N HIS A 448 -2.16 -4.31 -21.67
CA HIS A 448 -3.17 -4.64 -20.67
C HIS A 448 -4.40 -3.77 -20.88
N LYS A 449 -5.51 -4.40 -21.30
CA LYS A 449 -6.84 -3.80 -21.46
C LYS A 449 -7.64 -3.75 -20.14
N ASP A 450 -6.98 -3.47 -19.01
CA ASP A 450 -7.61 -3.59 -17.69
C ASP A 450 -8.39 -2.33 -17.25
N ILE A 451 -8.25 -1.22 -17.98
CA ILE A 451 -8.99 0.03 -17.69
C ILE A 451 -10.50 -0.20 -17.80
N ASP A 452 -10.93 -1.08 -18.72
CA ASP A 452 -12.34 -1.40 -18.96
C ASP A 452 -13.02 -1.93 -17.69
N LEU A 453 -12.33 -2.78 -16.91
CA LEU A 453 -12.92 -3.36 -15.70
C LEU A 453 -13.16 -2.29 -14.62
N THR A 454 -12.25 -1.35 -14.43
CA THR A 454 -12.40 -0.31 -13.40
C THR A 454 -13.58 0.61 -13.73
N VAL A 455 -13.71 1.00 -15.00
CA VAL A 455 -14.80 1.86 -15.46
C VAL A 455 -16.13 1.13 -15.35
N VAL A 456 -16.20 -0.12 -15.82
CA VAL A 456 -17.42 -0.94 -15.72
C VAL A 456 -17.83 -1.12 -14.26
N LEU A 457 -16.90 -1.47 -13.38
CA LEU A 457 -17.21 -1.64 -11.97
C LEU A 457 -17.66 -0.32 -11.31
N ALA A 458 -17.04 0.82 -11.66
CA ALA A 458 -17.47 2.12 -11.15
C ALA A 458 -18.88 2.51 -11.64
N VAL A 459 -19.21 2.24 -12.91
CA VAL A 459 -20.55 2.47 -13.47
C VAL A 459 -21.59 1.58 -12.79
N VAL A 460 -21.28 0.29 -12.60
CA VAL A 460 -22.15 -0.65 -11.87
C VAL A 460 -22.34 -0.18 -10.42
N SER A 461 -21.28 0.26 -9.75
CA SER A 461 -21.34 0.84 -8.41
C SER A 461 -22.26 2.07 -8.34
N LEU A 462 -22.19 2.97 -9.32
CA LEU A 462 -23.07 4.14 -9.40
C LEU A 462 -24.53 3.74 -9.58
N TYR A 463 -24.79 2.78 -10.47
CA TYR A 463 -26.13 2.27 -10.74
C TYR A 463 -26.75 1.59 -9.51
N LEU A 464 -25.99 0.71 -8.85
CA LEU A 464 -26.41 0.04 -7.62
C LEU A 464 -26.67 1.06 -6.51
N GLY A 465 -25.75 1.99 -6.29
CA GLY A 465 -25.90 3.03 -5.27
C GLY A 465 -27.18 3.85 -5.46
N ARG A 466 -27.54 4.19 -6.70
CA ARG A 466 -28.78 4.91 -7.03
C ARG A 466 -30.05 4.08 -6.76
N ASN A 467 -30.09 2.84 -7.22
CA ASN A 467 -31.31 2.02 -7.10
C ASN A 467 -31.61 1.58 -5.67
N LEU A 468 -30.57 1.28 -4.89
CA LEU A 468 -30.72 0.92 -3.48
C LEU A 468 -31.34 2.06 -2.67
N THR A 469 -31.02 3.31 -3.02
CA THR A 469 -31.60 4.49 -2.36
C THR A 469 -33.02 4.82 -2.81
N GLY A 470 -33.39 4.49 -4.05
CA GLY A 470 -34.76 4.71 -4.56
C GLY A 470 -35.78 3.81 -3.89
N GLN A 471 -35.43 2.53 -3.67
CA GLN A 471 -36.35 1.57 -3.05
C GLN A 471 -36.72 1.95 -1.61
N GLN A 472 -35.84 2.58 -0.84
CA GLN A 472 -36.14 2.96 0.55
C GLN A 472 -37.26 4.00 0.67
N LEU A 473 -37.39 4.92 -0.30
CA LEU A 473 -38.40 5.99 -0.31
C LEU A 473 -39.83 5.46 -0.52
N ASP A 474 -40.01 4.37 -1.26
CA ASP A 474 -41.33 3.83 -1.53
C ASP A 474 -41.90 3.08 -0.30
N TYR A 475 -41.02 2.43 0.48
CA TYR A 475 -41.45 1.74 1.70
C TYR A 475 -41.88 2.69 2.81
N THR A 476 -41.21 3.85 2.97
CA THR A 476 -41.63 4.85 3.96
C THR A 476 -43.00 5.44 3.63
N LYS A 477 -43.34 5.57 2.34
CA LYS A 477 -44.65 6.05 1.89
C LYS A 477 -45.77 5.02 2.01
N SER A 478 -45.48 3.74 1.87
CA SER A 478 -46.48 2.66 1.95
C SER A 478 -46.86 2.23 3.38
N GLY A 479 -46.11 2.67 4.40
CA GLY A 479 -46.32 2.33 5.80
C GLY A 479 -46.97 3.43 6.66
N ALA A 480 -47.36 4.55 6.03
CA ALA A 480 -48.21 5.60 6.60
C ALA A 480 -49.61 5.47 6.00
#